data_AF-A0A960A346-F1
#
_entry.id   AF-A0A960A346-F1
#
_cell.length_a   1.000
_cell.length_b   1.000
_cell.length_c   1.000
_cell.angle_alpha   90.00
_cell.angle_beta   90.00
_cell.angle_gamma   90.00
#
_symmetry.space_group_name_H-M   'P 1'
#
loop_
_entity.id
_entity.type
_entity.pdbx_description
1 polymer ?
#
loop_
_entity_poly.entity_id
_entity_poly.type
_entity_poly.pdbx_seq_one_letter_code
_entity_poly.pdbx_strand_id
1 'polypeptide(L)'
;MAIVMAQDRTVRLYESKNLLDWSLSSEVGPFGFTEGVWECPDLVRVPIEGGDDAAWVLLLSVQSGGPAGGSGMQYLVVDYDGHTFAPIGEARWVDFGSDFYAGVAYTDAPEPVIHAWMNNWSYAANTPGEEFRGMMSLPRRLSLRRRGDGLVLVQRPVIRDGAPLFEARDIAVDGRHEFPTTAMAVRIVADFDAGTATRFGLDVRVGGDEATRVVVDREAGTVAVDRTGSGLVRLARRRVPPESPDFAAAEAAADGTVAISDLIFPSPGSTGIAAFADGGTAHLRSLTVSGL
;
A
#
# COMPACT_ATOMS: atom_id res chain seq x y z
N MET A 1 -8.01 23.40 -8.75
CA MET A 1 -7.75 22.13 -9.46
C MET A 1 -6.25 21.96 -9.61
N ALA A 2 -5.71 20.82 -9.19
CA ALA A 2 -4.33 20.46 -9.51
C ALA A 2 -4.29 19.69 -10.83
N ILE A 3 -3.36 20.03 -11.72
CA ILE A 3 -3.05 19.27 -12.93
C ILE A 3 -1.55 19.03 -13.00
N VAL A 4 -1.15 18.08 -13.83
CA VAL A 4 0.26 17.78 -14.04
C VAL A 4 0.62 17.87 -15.52
N MET A 5 1.71 18.57 -15.80
CA MET A 5 2.41 18.52 -17.08
C MET A 5 3.29 17.27 -17.05
N ALA A 6 2.71 16.15 -17.48
CA ALA A 6 3.23 14.81 -17.19
C ALA A 6 4.70 14.61 -17.61
N GLN A 7 5.06 15.06 -18.81
CA GLN A 7 6.44 14.96 -19.32
C GLN A 7 7.39 15.98 -18.68
N ASP A 8 6.88 17.14 -18.28
CA ASP A 8 7.70 18.20 -17.68
C ASP A 8 7.95 17.94 -16.19
N ARG A 9 7.17 17.04 -15.57
CA ARG A 9 7.16 16.79 -14.12
C ARG A 9 6.92 18.10 -13.37
N THR A 10 5.83 18.75 -13.75
CA THR A 10 5.41 20.03 -13.18
C THR A 10 3.95 19.97 -12.80
N VAL A 11 3.64 20.32 -11.56
CA VAL A 11 2.26 20.46 -11.09
C VAL A 11 1.83 21.90 -11.23
N ARG A 12 0.64 22.11 -11.80
CA ARG A 12 0.00 23.41 -11.95
C ARG A 12 -1.30 23.46 -11.17
N LEU A 13 -1.51 24.55 -10.45
CA LEU A 13 -2.78 24.86 -9.81
C LEU A 13 -3.57 25.85 -10.66
N TYR A 14 -4.83 25.53 -10.89
CA TYR A 14 -5.80 26.39 -11.57
C TYR A 14 -6.95 26.70 -10.63
N GLU A 15 -7.42 27.93 -10.70
CA GLU A 15 -8.57 28.42 -9.96
C GLU A 15 -9.72 28.74 -10.91
N SER A 16 -10.94 28.53 -10.43
CA SER A 16 -12.15 28.91 -11.15
C SER A 16 -13.27 29.22 -10.18
N LYS A 17 -14.09 30.21 -10.54
CA LYS A 17 -15.32 30.56 -9.81
C LYS A 17 -16.55 29.82 -10.34
N ASN A 18 -16.46 29.21 -11.52
CA ASN A 18 -17.60 28.61 -12.22
C ASN A 18 -17.30 27.23 -12.83
N LEU A 19 -16.09 26.69 -12.63
CA LEU A 19 -15.59 25.44 -13.18
C LEU A 19 -15.44 25.41 -14.72
N LEU A 20 -15.62 26.55 -15.40
CA LEU A 20 -15.51 26.69 -16.86
C LEU A 20 -14.32 27.57 -17.23
N ASP A 21 -14.21 28.74 -16.60
CA ASP A 21 -13.14 29.69 -16.82
C ASP A 21 -12.06 29.46 -15.76
N TRP A 22 -10.88 29.05 -16.21
CA TRP A 22 -9.77 28.69 -15.34
C TRP A 22 -8.58 29.63 -15.56
N SER A 23 -8.02 30.13 -14.46
CA SER A 23 -6.77 30.89 -14.45
C SER A 23 -5.68 30.10 -13.73
N LEU A 24 -4.50 30.04 -14.32
CA LEU A 24 -3.31 29.49 -13.67
C LEU A 24 -2.98 30.34 -12.44
N SER A 25 -2.83 29.71 -11.28
CA SER A 25 -2.46 30.36 -10.02
C SER A 25 -1.01 30.07 -9.62
N SER A 26 -0.55 28.84 -9.83
CA SER A 26 0.79 28.41 -9.41
C SER A 26 1.31 27.27 -10.27
N GLU A 27 2.63 27.17 -10.39
CA GLU A 27 3.34 26.14 -11.13
C GLU A 27 4.63 25.79 -10.40
N VAL A 28 4.81 24.52 -10.03
CA VAL A 28 5.99 24.04 -9.30
C VAL A 28 6.40 22.66 -9.80
N GLY A 29 7.71 22.48 -10.00
CA GLY A 29 8.34 21.22 -10.40
C GLY A 29 9.66 21.45 -11.13
N PRO A 30 10.49 20.42 -11.29
CA PRO A 30 10.34 19.08 -10.72
C PRO A 30 10.77 19.01 -9.24
N PHE A 31 10.36 17.95 -8.53
CA PHE A 31 10.71 17.65 -7.14
C PHE A 31 10.47 16.17 -6.84
N GLY A 32 11.05 15.60 -5.78
CA GLY A 32 10.79 14.20 -5.43
C GLY A 32 11.25 13.21 -6.52
N PHE A 33 10.46 12.15 -6.76
CA PHE A 33 10.81 11.07 -7.67
C PHE A 33 10.36 11.39 -9.11
N THR A 34 11.30 11.41 -10.05
CA THR A 34 11.11 11.95 -11.41
C THR A 34 11.51 10.99 -12.54
N GLU A 35 11.69 9.71 -12.23
CA GLU A 35 12.16 8.72 -13.22
C GLU A 35 11.15 8.48 -14.35
N GLY A 36 9.86 8.54 -14.05
CA GLY A 36 8.77 8.45 -15.02
C GLY A 36 8.01 9.76 -15.21
N VAL A 37 7.02 9.74 -16.11
CA VAL A 37 6.04 10.82 -16.19
C VAL A 37 5.22 10.88 -14.90
N TRP A 38 4.79 12.09 -14.54
CA TRP A 38 3.87 12.28 -13.42
C TRP A 38 2.42 12.23 -13.87
N GLU A 39 1.59 11.55 -13.09
CA GLU A 39 0.16 11.38 -13.36
C GLU A 39 -0.65 11.56 -12.06
N CYS A 40 -1.96 11.75 -12.21
CA CYS A 40 -2.93 11.73 -11.09
C CYS A 40 -2.53 12.59 -9.87
N PRO A 41 -2.34 13.91 -10.02
CA PRO A 41 -2.11 14.79 -8.88
C PRO A 41 -3.39 14.91 -8.04
N ASP A 42 -3.24 14.90 -6.72
CA ASP A 42 -4.32 15.22 -5.80
C ASP A 42 -3.79 15.99 -4.58
N LEU A 43 -4.50 17.03 -4.15
CA LEU A 43 -4.09 17.91 -3.05
C LEU A 43 -5.09 17.80 -1.91
N VAL A 44 -4.67 17.15 -0.83
CA VAL A 44 -5.56 16.70 0.25
C VAL A 44 -5.15 17.34 1.57
N ARG A 45 -6.12 17.83 2.34
CA ARG A 45 -5.87 18.32 3.71
C ARG A 45 -5.95 17.16 4.69
N VAL A 46 -4.85 16.82 5.35
CA VAL A 46 -4.69 15.60 6.16
C VAL A 46 -4.47 15.96 7.64
N PRO A 47 -5.27 15.41 8.58
CA PRO A 47 -5.16 15.70 10.01
C PRO A 47 -3.86 15.14 10.61
N ILE A 48 -3.29 15.85 11.58
CA ILE A 48 -2.11 15.42 12.34
C ILE A 48 -2.59 14.71 13.61
N GLU A 49 -2.16 13.47 13.82
CA GLU A 49 -2.50 12.68 15.00
C GLU A 49 -2.06 13.39 16.30
N GLY A 50 -2.94 13.36 17.31
CA GLY A 50 -2.65 13.93 18.63
C GLY A 50 -2.99 15.42 18.80
N GLY A 51 -3.68 16.04 17.84
CA GLY A 51 -4.19 17.41 17.94
C GLY A 51 -5.26 17.73 16.89
N ASP A 52 -5.63 19.00 16.80
CA ASP A 52 -6.64 19.52 15.84
C ASP A 52 -6.01 20.10 14.56
N ASP A 53 -4.68 20.08 14.48
CA ASP A 53 -3.93 20.59 13.33
C ASP A 53 -4.02 19.66 12.12
N ALA A 54 -3.81 20.21 10.93
CA ALA A 54 -3.73 19.48 9.68
C ALA A 54 -2.71 20.12 8.75
N ALA A 55 -2.17 19.35 7.80
CA ALA A 55 -1.30 19.86 6.75
C ALA A 55 -1.82 19.48 5.37
N TRP A 56 -1.40 20.22 4.35
CA TRP A 56 -1.67 19.87 2.97
C TRP A 56 -0.68 18.81 2.49
N VAL A 57 -1.20 17.80 1.81
CA VAL A 57 -0.42 16.71 1.23
C VAL A 57 -0.72 16.65 -0.26
N LEU A 58 0.31 16.81 -1.09
CA LEU A 58 0.25 16.55 -2.51
C LEU A 58 0.55 15.08 -2.74
N LEU A 59 -0.40 14.35 -3.30
CA LEU A 59 -0.26 12.99 -3.80
C LEU A 59 0.03 13.04 -5.30
N LEU A 60 0.94 12.19 -5.77
CA LEU A 60 1.32 12.16 -7.16
C LEU A 60 1.78 10.78 -7.60
N SER A 61 1.31 10.33 -8.75
CA SER A 61 1.72 9.05 -9.33
C SER A 61 2.92 9.25 -10.26
N VAL A 62 3.83 8.27 -10.31
CA VAL A 62 4.98 8.25 -11.22
C VAL A 62 5.01 6.91 -11.96
N GLN A 63 5.04 6.96 -13.30
CA GLN A 63 4.85 5.76 -14.13
C GLN A 63 6.03 4.77 -14.06
N SER A 64 7.22 5.23 -13.66
CA SER A 64 8.42 4.39 -13.47
C SER A 64 9.24 4.85 -12.27
N GLY A 65 10.05 3.94 -11.72
CA GLY A 65 10.90 4.21 -10.55
C GLY A 65 10.23 3.97 -9.20
N GLY A 66 9.08 3.28 -9.18
CA GLY A 66 8.44 2.85 -7.94
C GLY A 66 9.34 1.93 -7.10
N PRO A 67 9.09 1.79 -5.78
CA PRO A 67 9.96 1.06 -4.86
C PRO A 67 10.19 -0.41 -5.24
N ALA A 68 9.15 -1.07 -5.74
CA ALA A 68 9.20 -2.45 -6.23
C ALA A 68 9.46 -2.55 -7.75
N GLY A 69 9.81 -1.43 -8.38
CA GLY A 69 9.93 -1.29 -9.83
C GLY A 69 8.61 -0.92 -10.52
N GLY A 70 8.70 -0.40 -11.74
CA GLY A 70 7.53 0.05 -12.48
C GLY A 70 6.88 1.29 -11.87
N SER A 71 5.55 1.35 -11.92
CA SER A 71 4.76 2.49 -11.46
C SER A 71 4.60 2.53 -9.94
N GLY A 72 4.48 3.73 -9.36
CA GLY A 72 4.21 3.92 -7.93
C GLY A 72 3.63 5.30 -7.60
N MET A 73 3.39 5.56 -6.31
CA MET A 73 2.85 6.84 -5.83
C MET A 73 3.73 7.47 -4.76
N GLN A 74 3.98 8.76 -4.90
CA GLN A 74 4.70 9.57 -3.92
C GLN A 74 3.77 10.62 -3.29
N TYR A 75 4.17 11.13 -2.14
CA TYR A 75 3.56 12.28 -1.49
C TYR A 75 4.58 13.28 -1.01
N LEU A 76 4.15 14.54 -0.90
CA LEU A 76 4.86 15.61 -0.24
C LEU A 76 3.91 16.31 0.71
N VAL A 77 4.40 16.67 1.90
CA VAL A 77 3.74 17.70 2.70
C VAL A 77 4.07 19.04 2.08
N VAL A 78 3.08 19.90 1.90
CA VAL A 78 3.25 21.19 1.22
C VAL A 78 2.72 22.33 2.08
N ASP A 79 3.32 23.50 1.92
CA ASP A 79 2.70 24.77 2.28
C ASP A 79 1.72 25.11 1.17
N TYR A 80 0.49 25.46 1.49
CA TYR A 80 -0.51 25.87 0.50
C TYR A 80 -1.39 26.95 1.11
N ASP A 81 -1.35 28.14 0.51
CA ASP A 81 -2.04 29.33 0.98
C ASP A 81 -3.42 29.55 0.35
N GLY A 82 -3.87 28.62 -0.50
CA GLY A 82 -5.07 28.74 -1.31
C GLY A 82 -4.82 29.09 -2.78
N HIS A 83 -3.63 29.60 -3.11
CA HIS A 83 -3.25 30.03 -4.46
C HIS A 83 -1.96 29.38 -4.95
N THR A 84 -0.95 29.37 -4.09
CA THR A 84 0.40 28.86 -4.34
C THR A 84 0.74 27.75 -3.37
N PHE A 85 1.54 26.79 -3.83
CA PHE A 85 2.03 25.73 -2.97
C PHE A 85 3.54 25.58 -3.08
N ALA A 86 4.18 25.05 -2.03
CA ALA A 86 5.60 24.70 -2.04
C ALA A 86 5.84 23.44 -1.19
N PRO A 87 6.66 22.47 -1.64
CA PRO A 87 7.06 21.34 -0.82
C PRO A 87 7.75 21.76 0.49
N ILE A 88 7.31 21.20 1.61
CA ILE A 88 7.96 21.32 2.92
C ILE A 88 8.69 20.00 3.21
N GLY A 89 9.90 19.88 2.67
CA GLY A 89 10.76 18.71 2.82
C GLY A 89 10.74 17.77 1.62
N GLU A 90 11.22 16.54 1.83
CA GLU A 90 11.43 15.56 0.77
C GLU A 90 10.18 14.73 0.47
N ALA A 91 10.06 14.31 -0.78
CA ALA A 91 9.02 13.36 -1.20
C ALA A 91 9.25 11.98 -0.59
N ARG A 92 8.15 11.28 -0.33
CA ARG A 92 8.15 9.92 0.23
C ARG A 92 7.15 9.06 -0.51
N TRP A 93 7.36 7.75 -0.48
CA TRP A 93 6.43 6.80 -1.09
C TRP A 93 5.15 6.69 -0.26
N VAL A 94 4.01 6.68 -0.95
CA VAL A 94 2.70 6.38 -0.34
C VAL A 94 2.62 4.88 -0.05
N ASP A 95 3.12 4.05 -0.95
CA ASP A 95 3.11 2.59 -0.83
C ASP A 95 4.43 2.04 -1.35
N PHE A 96 4.94 1.00 -0.71
CA PHE A 96 6.22 0.36 -1.04
C PHE A 96 6.05 -0.93 -1.86
N GLY A 97 4.81 -1.38 -2.08
CA GLY A 97 4.48 -2.52 -2.93
C GLY A 97 4.47 -2.16 -4.41
N SER A 98 4.23 -3.18 -5.23
CA SER A 98 4.21 -3.03 -6.68
C SER A 98 2.90 -2.46 -7.21
N ASP A 99 1.80 -2.64 -6.47
CA ASP A 99 0.44 -2.50 -6.99
C ASP A 99 -0.35 -1.39 -6.27
N PHE A 100 0.16 -0.16 -6.27
CA PHE A 100 -0.58 1.01 -5.75
C PHE A 100 -0.28 2.26 -6.59
N TYR A 101 -1.18 2.58 -7.52
CA TYR A 101 -0.99 3.65 -8.51
C TYR A 101 -2.27 4.45 -8.77
N ALA A 102 -2.15 5.68 -9.25
CA ALA A 102 -3.29 6.52 -9.61
C ALA A 102 -4.31 6.71 -8.47
N GLY A 103 -3.82 6.77 -7.24
CA GLY A 103 -4.65 6.95 -6.06
C GLY A 103 -5.19 8.36 -5.94
N VAL A 104 -6.49 8.47 -5.68
CA VAL A 104 -7.21 9.74 -5.52
C VAL A 104 -8.06 9.70 -4.27
N ALA A 105 -8.22 10.86 -3.63
CA ALA A 105 -9.07 11.03 -2.47
C ALA A 105 -10.53 11.23 -2.86
N TYR A 106 -11.43 10.83 -1.96
CA TYR A 106 -12.83 11.21 -2.04
C TYR A 106 -13.00 12.68 -1.63
N THR A 107 -13.59 13.49 -2.51
CA THR A 107 -14.06 14.84 -2.17
C THR A 107 -15.26 14.75 -1.22
N ASP A 108 -15.38 15.70 -0.30
CA ASP A 108 -16.49 15.83 0.66
C ASP A 108 -16.70 14.64 1.61
N ALA A 109 -15.73 13.73 1.70
CA ALA A 109 -15.71 12.72 2.74
C ALA A 109 -15.47 13.37 4.13
N PRO A 110 -16.05 12.82 5.21
CA PRO A 110 -15.87 13.37 6.57
C PRO A 110 -14.41 13.30 7.05
N GLU A 111 -13.60 12.51 6.38
CA GLU A 111 -12.19 12.29 6.63
C GLU A 111 -11.47 12.00 5.30
N PRO A 112 -10.17 12.31 5.18
CA PRO A 112 -9.45 12.07 3.94
C PRO A 112 -9.27 10.56 3.73
N VAL A 113 -9.92 10.04 2.70
CA VAL A 113 -9.85 8.63 2.30
C VAL A 113 -9.37 8.58 0.86
N ILE A 114 -8.33 7.79 0.58
CA ILE A 114 -7.84 7.50 -0.77
C ILE A 114 -8.17 6.07 -1.18
N HIS A 115 -8.29 5.81 -2.47
CA HIS A 115 -8.21 4.48 -3.05
C HIS A 115 -7.40 4.56 -4.33
N ALA A 116 -6.75 3.47 -4.73
CA ALA A 116 -5.83 3.45 -5.85
C ALA A 116 -6.07 2.26 -6.76
N TRP A 117 -5.61 2.37 -8.01
CA TRP A 117 -5.53 1.24 -8.92
C TRP A 117 -4.48 0.26 -8.40
N MET A 118 -4.93 -0.96 -8.08
CA MET A 118 -4.10 -2.01 -7.53
C MET A 118 -3.57 -2.89 -8.66
N ASN A 119 -2.58 -2.33 -9.36
CA ASN A 119 -1.85 -2.97 -10.45
C ASN A 119 -0.56 -2.17 -10.73
N ASN A 120 0.26 -2.65 -11.66
CA ASN A 120 1.47 -1.99 -12.09
C ASN A 120 1.57 -1.93 -13.61
N TRP A 121 1.91 -0.77 -14.18
CA TRP A 121 2.08 -0.62 -15.63
C TRP A 121 3.07 -1.62 -16.27
N SER A 122 4.05 -2.10 -15.51
CA SER A 122 5.04 -3.09 -16.00
C SER A 122 4.42 -4.42 -16.41
N TYR A 123 3.27 -4.79 -15.83
CA TYR A 123 2.64 -6.09 -16.09
C TYR A 123 1.11 -6.06 -16.13
N ALA A 124 0.46 -4.90 -16.01
CA ALA A 124 -1.01 -4.78 -16.01
C ALA A 124 -1.68 -5.46 -17.21
N ALA A 125 -1.07 -5.38 -18.39
CA ALA A 125 -1.57 -6.04 -19.60
C ALA A 125 -1.42 -7.58 -19.59
N ASN A 126 -0.77 -8.16 -18.59
CA ASN A 126 -0.46 -9.58 -18.48
C ASN A 126 -1.02 -10.23 -17.20
N THR A 127 -1.72 -9.49 -16.33
CA THR A 127 -2.39 -10.10 -15.16
C THR A 127 -3.40 -11.16 -15.64
N PRO A 128 -3.49 -12.32 -14.95
CA PRO A 128 -4.51 -13.33 -15.25
C PRO A 128 -5.90 -12.73 -15.03
N GLY A 129 -6.89 -13.22 -15.77
CA GLY A 129 -8.26 -12.68 -15.77
C GLY A 129 -8.87 -12.69 -17.17
N GLU A 130 -10.03 -13.35 -17.28
CA GLU A 130 -10.78 -13.48 -18.53
C GLU A 130 -11.87 -12.40 -18.65
N GLU A 131 -12.65 -12.18 -17.59
CA GLU A 131 -13.81 -11.28 -17.61
C GLU A 131 -13.47 -9.82 -17.25
N PHE A 132 -12.49 -9.62 -16.37
CA PHE A 132 -12.02 -8.29 -15.96
C PHE A 132 -10.50 -8.31 -15.75
N ARG A 133 -9.89 -7.12 -15.74
CA ARG A 133 -8.47 -6.94 -15.41
C ARG A 133 -8.24 -5.70 -14.58
N GLY A 134 -7.48 -5.87 -13.51
CA GLY A 134 -7.23 -4.83 -12.52
C GLY A 134 -8.36 -4.73 -11.50
N MET A 135 -8.01 -4.22 -10.32
CA MET A 135 -8.92 -3.95 -9.22
C MET A 135 -8.47 -2.67 -8.50
N MET A 136 -9.31 -2.16 -7.60
CA MET A 136 -8.92 -1.07 -6.70
C MET A 136 -8.38 -1.66 -5.40
N SER A 137 -7.48 -0.92 -4.75
CA SER A 137 -7.01 -1.22 -3.39
C SER A 137 -8.13 -1.00 -2.37
N LEU A 138 -7.97 -1.53 -1.16
CA LEU A 138 -8.81 -1.14 -0.04
C LEU A 138 -8.74 0.38 0.15
N PRO A 139 -9.87 1.08 0.38
CA PRO A 139 -9.84 2.49 0.71
C PRO A 139 -9.03 2.72 1.99
N ARG A 140 -8.23 3.78 2.04
CA ARG A 140 -7.32 4.09 3.15
C ARG A 140 -7.61 5.47 3.69
N ARG A 141 -7.93 5.54 4.97
CA ARG A 141 -7.98 6.77 5.73
C ARG A 141 -6.56 7.29 5.94
N LEU A 142 -6.37 8.58 5.70
CA LEU A 142 -5.10 9.26 5.86
C LEU A 142 -5.04 10.05 7.17
N SER A 143 -3.88 10.03 7.78
CA SER A 143 -3.48 10.94 8.86
C SER A 143 -1.98 11.19 8.77
N LEU A 144 -1.47 12.19 9.48
CA LEU A 144 -0.04 12.48 9.59
C LEU A 144 0.42 12.23 11.02
N ARG A 145 1.58 11.60 11.19
CA ARG A 145 2.22 11.44 12.50
C ARG A 145 3.54 12.20 12.54
N ARG A 146 3.84 12.85 13.65
CA ARG A 146 5.15 13.47 13.88
C ARG A 146 6.20 12.38 14.05
N ARG A 147 7.29 12.45 13.29
CA ARG A 147 8.45 11.56 13.42
C ARG A 147 9.73 12.36 13.22
N GLY A 148 10.49 12.54 14.30
CA GLY A 148 11.62 13.47 14.31
C GLY A 148 11.13 14.92 14.14
N ASP A 149 11.76 15.64 13.21
CA ASP A 149 11.42 17.00 12.80
C ASP A 149 10.34 17.06 11.71
N GLY A 150 9.94 15.92 11.13
CA GLY A 150 9.00 15.86 10.01
C GLY A 150 7.65 15.20 10.33
N LEU A 151 6.78 15.20 9.32
CA LEU A 151 5.49 14.50 9.31
C LEU A 151 5.57 13.29 8.37
N VAL A 152 5.08 12.13 8.81
CA VAL A 152 4.94 10.91 7.99
C VAL A 152 3.46 10.61 7.74
N LEU A 153 3.13 10.17 6.53
CA LEU A 153 1.80 9.68 6.20
C LEU A 153 1.51 8.37 6.95
N VAL A 154 0.33 8.31 7.56
CA VAL A 154 -0.23 7.13 8.20
C VAL A 154 -1.49 6.74 7.45
N GLN A 155 -1.54 5.50 6.98
CA GLN A 155 -2.66 4.92 6.26
C GLN A 155 -3.33 3.84 7.11
N ARG A 156 -4.66 3.88 7.18
CA ARG A 156 -5.45 2.81 7.81
C ARG A 156 -6.54 2.32 6.86
N PRO A 157 -6.66 1.01 6.62
CA PRO A 157 -7.72 0.50 5.76
C PRO A 157 -9.10 0.83 6.35
N VAL A 158 -10.01 1.28 5.50
CA VAL A 158 -11.43 1.47 5.79
C VAL A 158 -12.14 0.19 5.39
N ILE A 159 -12.18 -0.75 6.33
CA ILE A 159 -12.80 -2.06 6.14
C ILE A 159 -13.66 -2.39 7.35
N ARG A 160 -14.77 -3.08 7.12
CA ARG A 160 -15.63 -3.55 8.21
C ARG A 160 -15.03 -4.84 8.76
N ASP A 161 -14.98 -4.95 10.07
CA ASP A 161 -14.57 -6.20 10.70
C ASP A 161 -15.67 -7.25 10.55
N GLY A 162 -15.32 -8.37 9.91
CA GLY A 162 -16.12 -9.59 9.94
C GLY A 162 -15.99 -10.31 11.28
N ALA A 163 -16.71 -11.42 11.44
CA ALA A 163 -16.56 -12.26 12.63
C ALA A 163 -15.14 -12.86 12.69
N PRO A 164 -14.53 -12.95 13.89
CA PRO A 164 -13.28 -13.68 14.07
C PRO A 164 -13.44 -15.13 13.60
N LEU A 165 -12.53 -15.58 12.74
CA LEU A 165 -12.40 -16.98 12.34
C LEU A 165 -11.59 -17.76 13.37
N PHE A 166 -10.48 -17.18 13.83
CA PHE A 166 -9.73 -17.66 14.99
C PHE A 166 -8.87 -16.56 15.61
N GLU A 167 -8.43 -16.80 16.85
CA GLU A 167 -7.48 -15.97 17.58
C GLU A 167 -6.39 -16.84 18.18
N ALA A 168 -5.19 -16.26 18.31
CA ALA A 168 -4.06 -16.87 19.00
C ALA A 168 -3.33 -15.80 19.83
N ARG A 169 -2.79 -16.18 20.99
CA ARG A 169 -2.10 -15.28 21.93
C ARG A 169 -0.92 -15.98 22.56
N ASP A 170 0.10 -15.19 22.90
CA ASP A 170 1.27 -15.62 23.67
C ASP A 170 1.96 -16.88 23.11
N ILE A 171 2.30 -16.85 21.82
CA ILE A 171 2.98 -17.95 21.13
C ILE A 171 4.46 -17.60 20.94
N ALA A 172 5.34 -18.41 21.51
CA ALA A 172 6.75 -18.42 21.14
C ALA A 172 6.91 -19.09 19.76
N VAL A 173 7.51 -18.36 18.83
CA VAL A 173 7.77 -18.80 17.46
C VAL A 173 9.26 -19.08 17.33
N ASP A 174 9.60 -20.36 17.22
CA ASP A 174 10.94 -20.87 16.91
C ASP A 174 10.84 -21.69 15.63
N GLY A 175 11.42 -21.17 14.53
CA GLY A 175 11.19 -21.71 13.20
C GLY A 175 9.79 -21.36 12.68
N ARG A 176 8.88 -22.34 12.58
CA ARG A 176 7.55 -22.19 11.96
C ARG A 176 6.45 -22.65 12.91
N HIS A 177 5.37 -21.88 12.98
CA HIS A 177 4.15 -22.24 13.70
C HIS A 177 2.95 -22.10 12.78
N GLU A 178 2.23 -23.19 12.53
CA GLU A 178 1.07 -23.21 11.64
C GLU A 178 -0.24 -22.96 12.39
N PHE A 179 -1.14 -22.22 11.76
CA PHE A 179 -2.47 -21.91 12.27
C PHE A 179 -3.55 -22.66 11.48
N PRO A 180 -4.80 -22.70 11.99
CA PRO A 180 -5.93 -23.22 11.21
C PRO A 180 -6.03 -22.54 9.83
N THR A 181 -6.47 -23.31 8.83
CA THR A 181 -6.81 -22.75 7.52
C THR A 181 -8.01 -21.82 7.63
N THR A 182 -8.15 -20.92 6.65
CA THR A 182 -9.08 -19.80 6.71
C THR A 182 -9.93 -19.67 5.44
N ALA A 183 -10.79 -18.65 5.39
CA ALA A 183 -11.42 -18.23 4.14
C ALA A 183 -10.38 -17.61 3.18
N MET A 184 -10.73 -17.48 1.90
CA MET A 184 -9.84 -16.84 0.92
C MET A 184 -9.61 -15.34 1.21
N ALA A 185 -10.63 -14.66 1.72
CA ALA A 185 -10.61 -13.24 2.05
C ALA A 185 -10.66 -13.07 3.57
N VAL A 186 -9.56 -12.58 4.14
CA VAL A 186 -9.41 -12.39 5.59
C VAL A 186 -8.69 -11.10 5.91
N ARG A 187 -9.05 -10.50 7.05
CA ARG A 187 -8.24 -9.49 7.73
C ARG A 187 -7.38 -10.18 8.77
N ILE A 188 -6.08 -9.90 8.75
CA ILE A 188 -5.13 -10.41 9.73
C ILE A 188 -4.54 -9.23 10.50
N VAL A 189 -4.65 -9.26 11.83
CA VAL A 189 -3.96 -8.32 12.72
C VAL A 189 -3.05 -9.13 13.63
N ALA A 190 -1.76 -8.86 13.58
CA ALA A 190 -0.77 -9.55 14.38
C ALA A 190 0.15 -8.54 15.10
N ASP A 191 0.45 -8.85 16.35
CA ASP A 191 1.40 -8.11 17.18
C ASP A 191 2.52 -9.07 17.62
N PHE A 192 3.75 -8.69 17.35
CA PHE A 192 4.94 -9.49 17.61
C PHE A 192 5.91 -8.71 18.50
N ASP A 193 6.45 -9.40 19.49
CA ASP A 193 7.77 -9.08 20.03
C ASP A 193 8.83 -9.78 19.17
N ALA A 194 9.84 -9.03 18.77
CA ALA A 194 10.94 -9.55 17.97
C ALA A 194 11.77 -10.61 18.72
N GLY A 195 11.84 -10.55 20.05
CA GLY A 195 12.74 -11.40 20.83
C GLY A 195 14.19 -11.36 20.31
N THR A 196 14.76 -12.53 20.06
CA THR A 196 16.11 -12.69 19.50
C THR A 196 16.12 -12.90 18.00
N ALA A 197 14.96 -13.09 17.35
CA ALA A 197 14.89 -13.32 15.92
C ALA A 197 15.46 -12.13 15.13
N THR A 198 16.18 -12.42 14.05
CA THR A 198 16.66 -11.42 13.09
C THR A 198 15.58 -11.10 12.06
N ARG A 199 14.75 -12.09 11.70
CA ARG A 199 13.58 -11.91 10.83
C ARG A 199 12.38 -12.67 11.39
N PHE A 200 11.20 -12.10 11.30
CA PHE A 200 9.96 -12.74 11.76
C PHE A 200 8.76 -12.16 11.01
N GLY A 201 7.63 -12.85 11.09
CA GLY A 201 6.39 -12.36 10.51
C GLY A 201 5.40 -13.48 10.22
N LEU A 202 4.65 -13.32 9.12
CA LEU A 202 3.60 -14.22 8.71
C LEU A 202 3.78 -14.69 7.27
N ASP A 203 3.62 -15.98 7.05
CA ASP A 203 3.27 -16.54 5.75
C ASP A 203 1.75 -16.58 5.64
N VAL A 204 1.22 -16.01 4.57
CA VAL A 204 -0.21 -16.02 4.23
C VAL A 204 -0.44 -16.73 2.90
N ARG A 205 -1.67 -17.16 2.66
CA ARG A 205 -2.04 -17.94 1.47
C ARG A 205 -1.12 -19.16 1.32
N VAL A 206 -0.92 -19.89 2.42
CA VAL A 206 -0.08 -21.10 2.47
C VAL A 206 -0.85 -22.29 1.92
N GLY A 207 -0.25 -23.07 1.03
CA GLY A 207 -0.79 -24.34 0.55
C GLY A 207 0.12 -25.02 -0.47
N GLY A 208 0.31 -26.35 -0.37
CA GLY A 208 1.29 -27.06 -1.19
C GLY A 208 2.70 -26.45 -1.02
N ASP A 209 3.30 -26.00 -2.12
CA ASP A 209 4.59 -25.30 -2.14
C ASP A 209 4.43 -23.76 -2.24
N GLU A 210 3.22 -23.22 -2.02
CA GLU A 210 2.92 -21.80 -2.14
C GLU A 210 2.87 -21.09 -0.77
N ALA A 211 3.39 -19.85 -0.73
CA ALA A 211 3.22 -18.91 0.36
C ALA A 211 3.53 -17.47 -0.10
N THR A 212 2.85 -16.49 0.49
CA THR A 212 3.23 -15.07 0.43
C THR A 212 3.74 -14.66 1.80
N ARG A 213 4.97 -14.17 1.89
CA ARG A 213 5.63 -13.89 3.18
C ARG A 213 5.64 -12.41 3.48
N VAL A 214 4.98 -12.01 4.57
CA VAL A 214 5.11 -10.68 5.17
C VAL A 214 6.20 -10.76 6.23
N VAL A 215 7.31 -10.06 6.02
CA VAL A 215 8.52 -10.17 6.85
C VAL A 215 8.92 -8.82 7.42
N VAL A 216 9.25 -8.82 8.71
CA VAL A 216 10.04 -7.78 9.36
C VAL A 216 11.48 -8.28 9.43
N ASP A 217 12.40 -7.56 8.79
CA ASP A 217 13.83 -7.84 8.82
C ASP A 217 14.53 -6.79 9.68
N ARG A 218 15.07 -7.19 10.83
CA ARG A 218 15.70 -6.27 11.79
C ARG A 218 17.11 -5.89 11.41
N GLU A 219 17.80 -6.76 10.67
CA GLU A 219 19.17 -6.47 10.22
C GLU A 219 19.13 -5.42 9.10
N ALA A 220 18.18 -5.55 8.18
CA ALA A 220 17.94 -4.56 7.13
C ALA A 220 17.14 -3.35 7.63
N GLY A 221 16.41 -3.47 8.74
CA GLY A 221 15.52 -2.44 9.25
C GLY A 221 14.29 -2.22 8.36
N THR A 222 13.79 -3.28 7.73
CA THR A 222 12.74 -3.21 6.71
C THR A 222 11.50 -4.04 7.07
N VAL A 223 10.39 -3.69 6.42
CA VAL A 223 9.21 -4.56 6.28
C VAL A 223 9.07 -4.83 4.78
N ALA A 224 8.83 -6.09 4.40
CA ALA A 224 8.70 -6.49 3.01
C ALA A 224 7.59 -7.53 2.83
N VAL A 225 7.08 -7.61 1.61
CA VAL A 225 6.22 -8.70 1.14
C VAL A 225 7.00 -9.48 0.08
N ASP A 226 7.37 -10.71 0.41
CA ASP A 226 7.98 -11.65 -0.53
C ASP A 226 6.88 -12.50 -1.17
N ARG A 227 6.62 -12.22 -2.45
CA ARG A 227 5.65 -12.93 -3.27
C ARG A 227 6.28 -13.96 -4.22
N THR A 228 7.56 -14.29 -4.08
CA THR A 228 8.27 -15.22 -5.00
C THR A 228 7.69 -16.63 -5.02
N GLY A 229 7.09 -17.06 -3.90
CA GLY A 229 6.37 -18.33 -3.75
C GLY A 229 4.84 -18.21 -3.80
N SER A 230 4.27 -17.07 -4.25
CA SER A 230 2.84 -16.78 -4.10
C SER A 230 1.91 -17.46 -5.13
N GLY A 231 2.36 -18.54 -5.79
CA GLY A 231 1.67 -19.19 -6.90
C GLY A 231 2.15 -18.71 -8.27
N LEU A 232 1.23 -18.21 -9.11
CA LEU A 232 1.56 -17.75 -10.46
C LEU A 232 2.32 -16.41 -10.45
N VAL A 233 3.65 -16.47 -10.41
CA VAL A 233 4.53 -15.28 -10.37
C VAL A 233 5.09 -14.85 -11.73
N ARG A 234 5.03 -15.73 -12.74
CA ARG A 234 5.47 -15.44 -14.11
C ARG A 234 4.29 -15.16 -15.01
N LEU A 235 3.98 -13.88 -15.19
CA LEU A 235 2.91 -13.41 -16.05
C LEU A 235 3.32 -13.52 -17.52
N ALA A 236 2.89 -14.58 -18.21
CA ALA A 236 3.18 -14.78 -19.62
C ALA A 236 2.38 -13.80 -20.50
N ARG A 237 3.02 -13.26 -21.55
CA ARG A 237 2.36 -12.39 -22.56
C ARG A 237 1.30 -13.09 -23.43
N ARG A 238 1.01 -14.38 -23.20
CA ARG A 238 0.08 -15.18 -24.02
C ARG A 238 -0.80 -16.10 -23.18
N ARG A 239 -2.10 -16.05 -23.49
CA ARG A 239 -3.23 -16.89 -23.07
C ARG A 239 -3.13 -17.46 -21.65
N VAL A 240 -3.89 -16.81 -20.77
CA VAL A 240 -4.35 -17.32 -19.48
C VAL A 240 -5.02 -18.68 -19.73
N PRO A 241 -4.55 -19.80 -19.15
CA PRO A 241 -5.28 -21.06 -19.16
C PRO A 241 -6.67 -20.87 -18.51
N PRO A 242 -7.70 -21.61 -18.96
CA PRO A 242 -9.08 -21.47 -18.43
C PRO A 242 -9.23 -21.82 -16.93
N GLU A 243 -8.21 -22.40 -16.31
CA GLU A 243 -8.16 -22.71 -14.87
C GLU A 243 -7.26 -21.75 -14.08
N SER A 244 -7.04 -20.53 -14.59
CA SER A 244 -6.17 -19.58 -13.89
C SER A 244 -6.82 -19.10 -12.60
N PRO A 245 -6.03 -18.90 -11.53
CA PRO A 245 -6.55 -18.41 -10.26
C PRO A 245 -7.19 -17.03 -10.44
N ASP A 246 -8.29 -16.81 -9.73
CA ASP A 246 -8.93 -15.50 -9.60
C ASP A 246 -7.96 -14.47 -9.03
N PHE A 247 -8.25 -13.18 -9.25
CA PHE A 247 -7.49 -12.08 -8.67
C PHE A 247 -7.42 -12.22 -7.16
N ALA A 248 -6.20 -12.20 -6.61
CA ALA A 248 -5.95 -12.10 -5.19
C ALA A 248 -4.94 -11.00 -4.88
N ALA A 249 -5.00 -10.52 -3.64
CA ALA A 249 -4.27 -9.37 -3.16
C ALA A 249 -3.69 -9.65 -1.79
N ALA A 250 -2.52 -9.07 -1.52
CA ALA A 250 -1.98 -8.90 -0.18
C ALA A 250 -1.72 -7.41 0.05
N GLU A 251 -2.45 -6.82 0.99
CA GLU A 251 -2.21 -5.45 1.47
C GLU A 251 -1.71 -5.53 2.92
N ALA A 252 -0.44 -5.21 3.13
CA ALA A 252 0.20 -5.22 4.44
C ALA A 252 0.47 -3.78 4.93
N ALA A 253 0.30 -3.54 6.22
CA ALA A 253 0.66 -2.26 6.83
C ALA A 253 1.36 -2.47 8.18
N ALA A 254 2.42 -1.69 8.43
CA ALA A 254 3.13 -1.69 9.71
C ALA A 254 2.90 -0.35 10.44
N ASP A 255 2.11 -0.39 11.52
CA ASP A 255 1.68 0.77 12.32
C ASP A 255 1.11 1.94 11.47
N GLY A 256 0.61 1.61 10.26
CA GLY A 256 0.11 2.52 9.25
C GLY A 256 1.14 3.42 8.55
N THR A 257 2.39 3.49 9.04
CA THR A 257 3.45 4.34 8.44
C THR A 257 4.16 3.71 7.24
N VAL A 258 4.04 2.39 7.11
CA VAL A 258 4.46 1.61 5.94
C VAL A 258 3.23 0.88 5.43
N ALA A 259 2.97 1.00 4.13
CA ALA A 259 1.96 0.24 3.42
C ALA A 259 2.61 -0.45 2.21
N ILE A 260 2.20 -1.70 1.95
CA ILE A 260 2.69 -2.53 0.85
C ILE A 260 1.48 -3.19 0.22
N SER A 261 1.24 -2.92 -1.06
CA SER A 261 0.17 -3.52 -1.86
C SER A 261 0.75 -4.35 -2.98
N ASP A 262 0.41 -5.64 -3.01
CA ASP A 262 0.81 -6.52 -4.11
C ASP A 262 -0.35 -7.43 -4.54
N LEU A 263 -0.51 -7.58 -5.85
CA LEU A 263 -1.26 -8.67 -6.45
C LEU A 263 -0.49 -9.98 -6.25
N ILE A 264 -1.23 -11.03 -5.91
CA ILE A 264 -0.74 -12.41 -5.80
C ILE A 264 -1.73 -13.36 -6.48
N PHE A 265 -1.25 -14.50 -6.96
CA PHE A 265 -2.07 -15.45 -7.73
C PHE A 265 -1.87 -16.90 -7.25
N PRO A 266 -2.16 -17.18 -5.97
CA PRO A 266 -2.05 -18.52 -5.39
C PRO A 266 -3.19 -19.43 -5.84
N SER A 267 -2.97 -20.73 -5.72
CA SER A 267 -3.99 -21.75 -5.91
C SER A 267 -5.18 -21.54 -4.95
N PRO A 268 -6.42 -21.89 -5.34
CA PRO A 268 -7.61 -21.70 -4.48
C PRO A 268 -7.54 -22.41 -3.12
N GLY A 269 -6.81 -23.54 -3.04
CA GLY A 269 -6.62 -24.29 -1.79
C GLY A 269 -5.64 -23.64 -0.81
N SER A 270 -4.84 -22.66 -1.25
CA SER A 270 -3.79 -22.02 -0.46
C SER A 270 -4.41 -20.98 0.47
N THR A 271 -4.92 -21.46 1.62
CA THR A 271 -5.71 -20.70 2.61
C THR A 271 -5.13 -20.77 4.02
N GLY A 272 -3.95 -21.39 4.17
CA GLY A 272 -3.23 -21.49 5.43
C GLY A 272 -2.54 -20.18 5.81
N ILE A 273 -2.23 -20.08 7.10
CA ILE A 273 -1.45 -19.01 7.70
C ILE A 273 -0.40 -19.67 8.61
N ALA A 274 0.83 -19.16 8.60
CA ALA A 274 1.86 -19.58 9.54
C ALA A 274 2.65 -18.37 10.05
N ALA A 275 3.06 -18.39 11.32
CA ALA A 275 4.08 -17.48 11.82
C ALA A 275 5.46 -18.11 11.62
N PHE A 276 6.48 -17.27 11.42
CA PHE A 276 7.86 -17.72 11.36
C PHE A 276 8.80 -16.80 12.14
N ALA A 277 9.93 -17.36 12.54
CA ALA A 277 11.07 -16.65 13.13
C ALA A 277 12.37 -17.30 12.67
N ASP A 278 13.27 -16.48 12.12
CA ASP A 278 14.61 -16.86 11.67
C ASP A 278 15.67 -16.20 12.55
N GLY A 279 16.82 -16.87 12.71
CA GLY A 279 17.97 -16.31 13.44
C GLY A 279 17.75 -16.15 14.95
N GLY A 280 16.67 -16.73 15.49
CA GLY A 280 16.29 -16.66 16.89
C GLY A 280 14.81 -16.94 17.08
N THR A 281 14.28 -16.58 18.24
CA THR A 281 12.87 -16.77 18.61
C THR A 281 12.16 -15.42 18.64
N ALA A 282 10.97 -15.36 18.04
CA ALA A 282 10.04 -14.24 18.17
C ALA A 282 8.86 -14.64 19.05
N HIS A 283 8.11 -13.66 19.58
CA HIS A 283 6.93 -13.93 20.39
C HIS A 283 5.71 -13.23 19.80
N LEU A 284 4.79 -14.01 19.24
CA LEU A 284 3.50 -13.52 18.77
C LEU A 284 2.62 -13.23 19.99
N ARG A 285 2.47 -11.95 20.33
CA ARG A 285 1.65 -11.47 21.46
C ARG A 285 0.16 -11.70 21.20
N SER A 286 -0.28 -11.36 19.99
CA SER A 286 -1.66 -11.61 19.56
C SER A 286 -1.75 -11.75 18.05
N LEU A 287 -2.64 -12.62 17.62
CA LEU A 287 -3.09 -12.78 16.24
C LEU A 287 -4.62 -12.88 16.24
N THR A 288 -5.26 -12.04 15.45
CA THR A 288 -6.70 -12.10 15.18
C THR A 288 -6.87 -12.22 13.68
N VAL A 289 -7.56 -13.29 13.25
CA VAL A 289 -7.95 -13.49 11.85
C VAL A 289 -9.46 -13.41 11.75
N SER A 290 -9.95 -12.48 10.94
CA SER A 290 -11.39 -12.23 10.76
C SER A 290 -11.76 -12.37 9.29
N GLY A 291 -13.01 -12.77 9.03
CA GLY A 291 -13.55 -12.68 7.67
C GLY A 291 -13.60 -11.24 7.17
N LEU A 292 -13.69 -11.07 5.85
CA LEU A 292 -14.01 -9.81 5.18
C LEU A 292 -15.48 -9.77 4.73
#